data_AF-A0AAE1SMW7-F1
#
_entry.id   AF-A0AAE1SMW7-F1
#
_cell.length_a   1.000
_cell.length_b   1.000
_cell.length_c   1.000
_cell.angle_alpha   90.00
_cell.angle_beta   90.00
_cell.angle_gamma   90.00
#
_symmetry.space_group_name_H-M   'P 1'
#
loop_
_entity.id
_entity.type
_entity.pdbx_description
1 polymer ?
#
loop_
_entity_poly.entity_id
_entity_poly.type
_entity_poly.pdbx_seq_one_letter_code
_entity_poly.pdbx_strand_id
1 'polypeptide(L)'
;MDLQRVVGKLQKAKEELRQIYKHAKIVEHLPITIELLGDANDLLVEECYDLYRFSSVTKFPLYDIDFGQGKPEKKSLSSKGPVKNYFLLVDARNRDGVEYKTIDFPFEAVDSCDHNGPFEFKIEKVMDLDSYFTYLKSWSAYQTAKEKGVELLPDDVVDKFTSAWNEDGKSQKTVTYPIYLRIGKVGNLY
;
A
#
# COMPACT_ATOMS: atom_id res chain seq x y z
N MET A 1 6.81 -27.53 -3.58
CA MET A 1 5.38 -27.39 -3.23
C MET A 1 4.61 -27.31 -4.54
N ASP A 2 3.60 -28.15 -4.76
CA ASP A 2 2.85 -28.19 -6.02
C ASP A 2 1.77 -27.09 -6.03
N LEU A 3 1.96 -26.10 -6.91
CA LEU A 3 1.11 -24.90 -7.01
C LEU A 3 -0.34 -25.26 -7.34
N GLN A 4 -0.57 -26.22 -8.23
CA GLN A 4 -1.93 -26.59 -8.63
C GLN A 4 -2.70 -27.19 -7.46
N ARG A 5 -2.04 -28.00 -6.64
CA ARG A 5 -2.60 -28.56 -5.41
C ARG A 5 -2.95 -27.48 -4.38
N VAL A 6 -2.10 -26.45 -4.23
CA VAL A 6 -2.33 -25.34 -3.29
C VAL A 6 -3.49 -24.47 -3.77
N VAL A 7 -3.52 -24.10 -5.05
CA VAL A 7 -4.60 -23.31 -5.65
C VAL A 7 -5.94 -24.04 -5.54
N GLY A 8 -5.97 -25.36 -5.77
CA GLY A 8 -7.18 -26.16 -5.61
C GLY A 8 -7.73 -26.16 -4.18
N LYS A 9 -6.84 -26.26 -3.17
CA LYS A 9 -7.24 -26.15 -1.75
C LYS A 9 -7.81 -24.77 -1.42
N LEU A 10 -7.18 -23.70 -1.90
CA LEU A 10 -7.65 -22.32 -1.67
C LEU A 10 -9.01 -22.06 -2.32
N GLN A 11 -9.22 -22.54 -3.55
CA GLN A 11 -10.49 -22.39 -4.24
C GLN A 11 -11.62 -23.14 -3.52
N LYS A 12 -11.35 -24.34 -3.03
CA LYS A 12 -12.32 -25.13 -2.25
C LYS A 12 -12.70 -24.41 -0.95
N ALA A 13 -11.72 -23.98 -0.16
CA ALA A 13 -11.96 -23.26 1.10
C ALA A 13 -12.72 -21.94 0.89
N LYS A 14 -12.42 -21.20 -0.18
CA LYS A 14 -13.15 -19.99 -0.57
C LYS A 14 -14.63 -20.26 -0.83
N GLU A 15 -14.94 -21.38 -1.48
CA GLU A 15 -16.33 -21.74 -1.79
C GLU A 15 -17.09 -22.23 -0.56
N GLU A 16 -16.44 -23.01 0.32
CA GLU A 16 -17.00 -23.43 1.62
C GLU A 16 -17.38 -22.20 2.48
N LEU A 17 -16.48 -21.20 2.58
CA LEU A 17 -16.77 -19.93 3.25
C LEU A 17 -17.94 -19.19 2.60
N ARG A 18 -17.98 -19.10 1.27
CA ARG A 18 -19.11 -18.47 0.57
C ARG A 18 -20.44 -19.10 0.92
N GLN A 19 -20.51 -20.43 1.03
CA GLN A 19 -21.74 -21.11 1.40
C GLN A 19 -22.13 -20.85 2.86
N ILE A 20 -21.17 -20.80 3.79
CA ILE A 20 -21.42 -20.44 5.20
C ILE A 20 -22.03 -19.04 5.28
N TYR A 21 -21.38 -18.04 4.67
CA TYR A 21 -21.85 -16.65 4.72
C TYR A 21 -23.15 -16.42 3.95
N LYS A 22 -23.45 -17.22 2.92
CA LYS A 22 -24.71 -17.12 2.15
C LYS A 22 -25.94 -17.48 3.00
N HIS A 23 -25.79 -18.35 3.99
CA HIS A 23 -26.90 -18.80 4.84
C HIS A 23 -26.87 -18.16 6.24
N ALA A 24 -25.80 -17.44 6.58
CA ALA A 24 -25.66 -16.73 7.85
C ALA A 24 -26.55 -15.48 7.91
N LYS A 25 -27.13 -15.22 9.07
CA LYS A 25 -27.82 -13.95 9.35
C LYS A 25 -26.79 -12.85 9.62
N ILE A 26 -27.21 -11.59 9.47
CA ILE A 26 -26.34 -10.42 9.70
C ILE A 26 -25.67 -10.45 11.08
N VAL A 27 -26.41 -10.87 12.10
CA VAL A 27 -25.93 -10.98 13.49
C VAL A 27 -24.92 -12.11 13.69
N GLU A 28 -24.88 -13.09 12.78
CA GLU A 28 -23.99 -14.25 12.81
C GLU A 28 -22.68 -13.99 12.05
N HIS A 29 -22.61 -12.97 11.18
CA HIS A 29 -21.39 -12.65 10.44
C HIS A 29 -20.22 -12.29 11.37
N LEU A 30 -20.47 -11.52 12.42
CA LEU A 30 -19.42 -11.09 13.36
C LEU A 30 -18.79 -12.29 14.11
N PRO A 31 -19.56 -13.19 14.77
CA PRO A 31 -18.98 -14.35 15.44
C PRO A 31 -18.31 -15.32 14.47
N ILE A 32 -18.88 -15.57 13.27
CA ILE A 32 -18.22 -16.40 12.24
C ILE A 32 -16.87 -15.80 11.83
N THR A 33 -16.80 -14.47 11.67
CA THR A 33 -15.54 -13.78 11.32
C THR A 33 -14.53 -13.87 12.46
N ILE A 34 -14.97 -13.72 13.71
CA ILE A 34 -14.11 -13.79 14.90
C ILE A 34 -13.54 -15.20 15.10
N GLU A 35 -14.35 -16.25 14.93
CA GLU A 35 -13.91 -17.64 15.02
C GLU A 35 -12.85 -17.95 13.95
N LEU A 36 -13.10 -17.55 12.69
CA LEU A 36 -12.11 -17.67 11.62
C LEU A 36 -10.82 -16.88 11.89
N LEU A 37 -10.92 -15.72 12.54
CA LEU A 37 -9.76 -14.94 12.98
C LEU A 37 -9.01 -15.61 14.13
N GLY A 38 -9.72 -16.31 15.02
CA GLY A 38 -9.15 -17.14 16.08
C GLY A 38 -8.38 -18.33 15.52
N ASP A 39 -9.01 -19.11 14.65
CA ASP A 39 -8.36 -20.24 13.97
C ASP A 39 -7.15 -19.79 13.14
N ALA A 40 -7.28 -18.64 12.46
CA ALA A 40 -6.18 -18.04 11.74
C ALA A 40 -5.08 -17.53 12.69
N ASN A 41 -5.42 -17.07 13.89
CA ASN A 41 -4.44 -16.63 14.88
C ASN A 41 -3.57 -17.82 15.33
N ASP A 42 -4.15 -19.00 15.56
CA ASP A 42 -3.38 -20.20 15.93
C ASP A 42 -2.44 -20.63 14.79
N LEU A 43 -2.91 -20.55 13.53
CA LEU A 43 -2.07 -20.75 12.33
C LEU A 43 -0.98 -19.68 12.15
N LEU A 44 -1.25 -18.43 12.49
CA LEU A 44 -0.33 -17.29 12.32
C LEU A 44 0.68 -17.19 13.47
N VAL A 45 0.37 -17.73 14.64
CA VAL A 45 1.19 -17.65 15.86
C VAL A 45 1.99 -18.93 16.09
N GLU A 46 1.43 -20.12 15.82
CA GLU A 46 2.08 -21.39 16.15
C GLU A 46 2.66 -22.15 14.94
N GLU A 47 2.13 -22.01 13.72
CA GLU A 47 2.64 -22.74 12.54
C GLU A 47 3.17 -21.84 11.40
N CYS A 48 4.46 -21.52 11.51
CA CYS A 48 5.46 -21.71 10.44
C CYS A 48 5.19 -21.13 9.04
N TYR A 49 5.10 -19.79 8.90
CA TYR A 49 5.56 -19.07 7.69
C TYR A 49 6.05 -17.66 8.07
N ASP A 50 7.15 -17.20 7.46
CA ASP A 50 7.45 -15.76 7.38
C ASP A 50 6.39 -15.10 6.49
N LEU A 51 5.21 -14.80 7.05
CA LEU A 51 4.11 -14.21 6.29
C LEU A 51 4.36 -12.72 6.06
N TYR A 52 4.99 -12.39 4.92
CA TYR A 52 5.13 -11.01 4.47
C TYR A 52 3.79 -10.49 3.96
N ARG A 53 3.13 -9.63 4.75
CA ARG A 53 1.86 -9.02 4.34
C ARG A 53 2.06 -7.53 4.10
N PHE A 54 1.83 -7.12 2.85
CA PHE A 54 1.89 -5.72 2.43
C PHE A 54 0.48 -5.15 2.38
N SER A 55 0.26 -4.05 3.06
CA SER A 55 -0.98 -3.29 3.02
C SER A 55 -0.66 -1.82 2.80
N SER A 56 -1.43 -1.19 1.92
CA SER A 56 -1.30 0.24 1.67
C SER A 56 -2.57 0.92 2.12
N VAL A 57 -2.46 1.82 3.09
CA VAL A 57 -3.53 2.77 3.44
C VAL A 57 -3.19 4.17 2.94
N THR A 58 -2.26 4.27 1.99
CA THR A 58 -2.09 5.46 1.18
C THR A 58 -3.42 5.82 0.52
N LYS A 59 -3.79 7.10 0.55
CA LYS A 59 -5.07 7.66 0.09
C LYS A 59 -6.28 7.44 1.00
N PHE A 60 -6.15 6.76 2.15
CA PHE A 60 -7.20 6.82 3.16
C PHE A 60 -7.11 8.18 3.87
N PRO A 61 -8.21 8.96 3.95
CA PRO A 61 -8.19 10.37 4.36
C PRO A 61 -8.02 10.54 5.88
N LEU A 62 -7.09 9.83 6.51
CA LEU A 62 -6.88 9.82 7.96
C LEU A 62 -6.66 11.21 8.55
N TYR A 63 -6.09 12.15 7.77
CA TYR A 63 -5.89 13.54 8.19
C TYR A 63 -7.04 14.49 7.79
N ASP A 64 -8.01 14.04 6.98
CA ASP A 64 -9.19 14.84 6.62
C ASP A 64 -10.44 14.46 7.42
N ILE A 65 -10.40 13.36 8.18
CA ILE A 65 -11.49 12.99 9.08
C ILE A 65 -11.60 14.04 10.18
N ASP A 66 -12.76 14.68 10.29
CA ASP A 66 -13.07 15.63 11.34
C ASP A 66 -14.43 15.28 11.94
N PHE A 67 -14.45 14.98 13.25
CA PHE A 67 -15.67 14.67 14.00
C PHE A 67 -16.26 15.91 14.71
N GLY A 68 -15.85 17.11 14.32
CA GLY A 68 -16.23 18.38 14.96
C GLY A 68 -15.27 18.85 16.05
N GLN A 69 -14.11 18.21 16.18
CA GLN A 69 -13.06 18.55 17.16
C GLN A 69 -11.74 18.97 16.49
N GLY A 70 -11.77 19.17 15.17
CA GLY A 70 -10.60 19.48 14.37
C GLY A 70 -9.92 18.22 13.83
N LYS A 71 -9.01 18.45 12.88
CA LYS A 71 -8.32 17.38 12.16
C LYS A 71 -7.26 16.70 13.04
N PRO A 72 -7.04 15.37 12.89
CA PRO A 72 -6.03 14.64 13.61
C PRO A 72 -4.63 15.21 13.37
N GLU A 73 -3.90 15.48 14.45
CA GLU A 73 -2.49 15.89 14.36
C GLU A 73 -1.55 14.67 14.23
N LYS A 74 -1.94 13.53 14.81
CA LYS A 74 -1.17 12.29 14.81
C LYS A 74 -2.09 11.10 14.59
N LYS A 75 -1.65 10.16 13.75
CA LYS A 75 -2.30 8.86 13.55
C LYS A 75 -1.42 7.74 14.11
N SER A 76 -2.05 6.74 14.69
CA SER A 76 -1.40 5.50 15.13
C SER A 76 -2.33 4.35 14.74
N LEU A 77 -1.79 3.34 14.07
CA LEU A 77 -2.48 2.08 13.90
C LEU A 77 -2.03 1.16 15.05
N SER A 78 -2.98 0.59 15.79
CA SER A 78 -2.64 -0.41 16.80
C SER A 78 -2.16 -1.67 16.09
N SER A 79 -0.85 -1.90 16.06
CA SER A 79 -0.25 -3.13 15.54
C SER A 79 -0.20 -4.24 16.60
N LYS A 80 -1.02 -4.19 17.65
CA LYS A 80 -1.04 -5.18 18.74
C LYS A 80 -1.56 -6.57 18.33
N GLY A 81 -1.60 -6.89 17.04
CA GLY A 81 -1.80 -8.27 16.57
C GLY A 81 -0.44 -8.98 16.46
N PRO A 82 -0.35 -10.29 16.67
CA PRO A 82 0.92 -11.03 16.71
C PRO A 82 1.52 -11.28 15.31
N VAL A 83 1.28 -10.40 14.33
CA VAL A 83 1.73 -10.57 12.95
C VAL A 83 3.13 -9.97 12.79
N LYS A 84 4.15 -10.84 12.74
CA LYS A 84 5.50 -10.49 12.27
C LYS A 84 5.46 -10.26 10.75
N ASN A 85 6.35 -9.43 10.20
CA ASN A 85 6.45 -9.15 8.75
C ASN A 85 5.22 -8.46 8.09
N TYR A 86 4.57 -7.53 8.82
CA TYR A 86 3.48 -6.69 8.28
C TYR A 86 3.99 -5.31 7.82
N PHE A 87 3.89 -5.03 6.52
CA PHE A 87 4.32 -3.78 5.89
C PHE A 87 3.10 -2.88 5.67
N LEU A 88 3.11 -1.69 6.25
CA LEU A 88 2.06 -0.71 6.08
C LEU A 88 2.60 0.55 5.41
N LEU A 89 2.08 0.88 4.24
CA LEU A 89 2.34 2.16 3.58
C LEU A 89 1.26 3.16 3.98
N VAL A 90 1.68 4.32 4.47
CA VAL A 90 0.79 5.37 4.96
C VAL A 90 1.21 6.71 4.37
N ASP A 91 0.25 7.54 3.99
CA ASP A 91 0.56 8.90 3.49
C ASP A 91 1.23 9.76 4.55
N ALA A 92 2.24 10.52 4.12
CA ALA A 92 2.85 11.56 4.92
C ALA A 92 1.85 12.65 5.30
N ARG A 93 2.08 13.35 6.42
CA ARG A 93 1.20 14.43 6.92
C ARG A 93 1.01 15.55 5.88
N ASN A 94 2.09 15.87 5.18
CA ASN A 94 2.21 16.85 4.10
C ASN A 94 1.83 16.32 2.71
N ARG A 95 1.44 15.03 2.58
CA ARG A 95 1.01 14.36 1.32
C ARG A 95 1.99 14.39 0.15
N ASP A 96 3.25 14.71 0.39
CA ASP A 96 4.31 14.71 -0.61
C ASP A 96 5.03 13.36 -0.73
N GLY A 97 4.65 12.36 0.07
CA GLY A 97 5.27 11.04 0.04
C GLY A 97 4.56 9.95 0.86
N VAL A 98 5.18 8.78 0.84
CA VAL A 98 4.77 7.59 1.61
C VAL A 98 5.75 7.38 2.76
N GLU A 99 5.24 7.31 3.98
CA GLU A 99 6.05 7.12 5.17
C GLU A 99 6.21 5.63 5.47
N TYR A 100 7.46 5.13 5.47
CA TYR A 100 7.85 3.84 6.08
C TYR A 100 7.98 3.96 7.61
N LYS A 101 7.03 4.65 8.24
CA LYS A 101 7.14 5.10 9.65
C LYS A 101 7.10 3.98 10.68
N THR A 102 6.49 2.85 10.33
CA THR A 102 6.21 1.76 11.28
C THR A 102 7.04 0.51 11.04
N ILE A 103 7.98 0.53 10.07
CA ILE A 103 8.89 -0.59 9.88
C ILE A 103 9.90 -0.56 11.02
N ASP A 104 9.79 -1.53 11.93
CA ASP A 104 10.91 -1.92 12.77
C ASP A 104 12.00 -2.43 11.83
N PHE A 105 13.16 -1.76 11.89
CA PHE A 105 14.26 -2.00 10.98
C PHE A 105 15.49 -2.28 11.85
N PRO A 106 15.57 -3.49 12.44
CA PRO A 106 16.56 -3.84 13.46
C PRO A 106 17.91 -4.21 12.83
N PHE A 107 18.31 -3.44 11.82
CA PHE A 107 19.57 -3.56 11.13
C PHE A 107 20.45 -2.38 11.54
N GLU A 108 21.73 -2.67 11.74
CA GLU A 108 22.72 -1.66 12.05
C GLU A 108 22.85 -0.69 10.87
N ALA A 109 23.25 0.55 11.15
CA ALA A 109 23.52 1.49 10.07
C ALA A 109 24.65 0.97 9.16
N VAL A 110 24.59 1.31 7.87
CA VAL A 110 25.67 1.00 6.94
C VAL A 110 26.94 1.79 7.30
N ASP A 111 28.12 1.32 6.87
CA ASP A 111 29.37 2.04 7.15
C ASP A 111 29.25 3.48 6.68
N SER A 112 29.80 4.42 7.45
CA SER A 112 29.74 5.88 7.21
C SER A 112 28.36 6.54 7.36
N CYS A 113 27.34 5.84 7.87
CA CYS A 113 26.03 6.41 8.18
C CYS A 113 25.64 6.26 9.65
N ASP A 114 25.02 7.29 10.23
CA ASP A 114 24.62 7.31 11.64
C ASP A 114 23.20 6.73 11.85
N HIS A 115 22.47 6.49 10.75
CA HIS A 115 21.11 5.98 10.73
C HIS A 115 20.88 5.02 9.55
N ASN A 116 19.81 4.23 9.60
CA ASN A 116 19.46 3.23 8.59
C ASN A 116 18.39 3.71 7.60
N GLY A 117 18.42 5.01 7.30
CA GLY A 117 17.43 5.71 6.49
C GLY A 117 16.15 6.15 7.25
N PRO A 118 15.10 6.58 6.54
CA PRO A 118 15.02 6.62 5.08
C PRO A 118 16.00 7.62 4.46
N PHE A 119 16.75 7.16 3.45
CA PHE A 119 17.58 7.99 2.59
C PHE A 119 16.76 8.43 1.39
N GLU A 120 16.80 9.73 1.08
CA GLU A 120 16.11 10.29 -0.08
C GLU A 120 17.00 10.20 -1.32
N PHE A 121 16.45 9.61 -2.37
CA PHE A 121 17.00 9.58 -3.72
C PHE A 121 15.99 10.16 -4.69
N LYS A 122 16.45 10.48 -5.90
CA LYS A 122 15.58 10.93 -6.99
C LYS A 122 15.80 10.04 -8.20
N ILE A 123 14.71 9.57 -8.79
CA ILE A 123 14.71 9.04 -10.14
C ILE A 123 14.23 10.13 -11.07
N GLU A 124 14.99 10.36 -12.13
CA GLU A 124 14.62 11.27 -13.21
C GLU A 124 14.36 10.46 -14.47
N LYS A 125 13.26 10.77 -15.16
CA LYS A 125 12.95 10.18 -16.46
C LYS A 125 12.42 11.24 -17.40
N VAL A 126 13.03 11.33 -18.57
CA VAL A 126 12.52 12.17 -19.65
C VAL A 126 11.31 11.49 -20.28
N MET A 127 10.20 12.22 -20.39
CA MET A 127 8.95 11.74 -20.97
C MET A 127 8.36 12.81 -21.87
N ASP A 128 7.70 12.39 -22.95
CA ASP A 128 6.70 13.21 -23.63
C ASP A 128 5.33 13.07 -22.95
N LEU A 129 4.36 13.86 -23.41
CA LEU A 129 3.03 13.91 -22.82
C LEU A 129 2.28 12.58 -22.92
N ASP A 130 2.40 11.88 -24.06
CA ASP A 130 1.74 10.59 -24.27
C ASP A 130 2.32 9.51 -23.33
N SER A 131 3.65 9.46 -23.20
CA SER A 131 4.33 8.59 -22.25
C SER A 131 3.90 8.89 -20.82
N TYR A 132 3.72 10.18 -20.48
CA TYR A 132 3.27 10.58 -19.15
C TYR A 132 1.82 10.16 -18.88
N PHE A 133 0.91 10.35 -19.83
CA PHE A 133 -0.47 9.85 -19.69
C PHE A 133 -0.54 8.34 -19.64
N THR A 134 0.28 7.63 -20.42
CA THR A 134 0.40 6.17 -20.34
C THR A 134 0.85 5.74 -18.94
N TYR A 135 1.83 6.44 -18.37
CA TYR A 135 2.26 6.21 -17.00
C TYR A 135 1.15 6.49 -15.97
N LEU A 136 0.43 7.62 -16.07
CA LEU A 136 -0.72 7.92 -15.19
C LEU A 136 -1.81 6.85 -15.29
N LYS A 137 -2.12 6.39 -16.50
CA LYS A 137 -3.11 5.34 -16.75
C LYS A 137 -2.68 4.02 -16.14
N SER A 138 -1.38 3.73 -16.05
CA SER A 138 -0.88 2.50 -15.41
C SER A 138 -1.09 2.46 -13.89
N TRP A 139 -1.43 3.58 -13.25
CA TRP A 139 -1.63 3.63 -11.81
C TRP A 139 -2.83 2.80 -11.38
N SER A 140 -2.65 2.02 -10.31
CA SER A 140 -3.72 1.19 -9.74
C SER A 140 -4.99 2.00 -9.43
N ALA A 141 -4.84 3.22 -8.91
CA ALA A 141 -5.99 4.09 -8.63
C ALA A 141 -6.74 4.52 -9.89
N TYR A 142 -6.03 4.75 -11.00
CA TYR A 142 -6.66 5.05 -12.28
C TYR A 142 -7.44 3.85 -12.79
N GLN A 143 -6.83 2.65 -12.75
CA GLN A 143 -7.50 1.40 -13.13
C GLN A 143 -8.73 1.12 -12.26
N THR A 144 -8.63 1.25 -10.94
CA THR A 144 -9.77 1.06 -10.03
C THR A 144 -10.88 2.10 -10.24
N ALA A 145 -10.54 3.36 -10.52
CA ALA A 145 -11.55 4.38 -10.84
C ALA A 145 -12.29 4.00 -12.14
N LYS A 146 -11.53 3.59 -13.16
CA LYS A 146 -12.07 3.14 -14.44
C LYS A 146 -12.97 1.91 -14.31
N GLU A 147 -12.56 0.92 -13.50
CA GLU A 147 -13.38 -0.26 -13.16
C GLU A 147 -14.71 0.12 -12.49
N LYS A 148 -14.71 1.23 -11.72
CA LYS A 148 -15.90 1.80 -11.09
C LYS A 148 -16.69 2.75 -11.99
N GLY A 149 -16.33 2.85 -13.27
CA GLY A 149 -17.01 3.70 -14.26
C GLY A 149 -16.64 5.19 -14.16
N VAL A 150 -15.55 5.54 -13.48
CA VAL A 150 -15.06 6.91 -13.36
C VAL A 150 -13.82 7.10 -14.23
N GLU A 151 -13.91 7.96 -15.24
CA GLU A 151 -12.77 8.39 -16.05
C GLU A 151 -12.07 9.58 -15.36
N LEU A 152 -10.80 9.39 -14.95
CA LEU A 152 -10.02 10.42 -14.24
C LEU A 152 -9.30 11.38 -15.18
N LEU A 153 -9.16 11.02 -16.46
CA LEU A 153 -8.62 11.86 -17.53
C LEU A 153 -9.67 12.07 -18.62
N PRO A 154 -10.81 12.70 -18.30
CA PRO A 154 -11.77 13.12 -19.32
C PRO A 154 -11.16 14.20 -20.21
N ASP A 155 -11.74 14.41 -21.39
CA ASP A 155 -11.20 15.30 -22.43
C ASP A 155 -10.88 16.71 -21.90
N ASP A 156 -11.74 17.28 -21.04
CA ASP A 156 -11.52 18.62 -20.50
C ASP A 156 -10.29 18.70 -19.57
N VAL A 157 -9.97 17.62 -18.86
CA VAL A 157 -8.76 17.50 -18.02
C VAL A 157 -7.54 17.30 -18.90
N VAL A 158 -7.66 16.46 -19.93
CA VAL A 158 -6.58 16.21 -20.89
C VAL A 158 -6.19 17.50 -21.63
N ASP A 159 -7.16 18.31 -22.06
CA ASP A 159 -6.91 19.57 -22.78
C ASP A 159 -6.21 20.61 -21.90
N LYS A 160 -6.66 20.77 -20.65
CA LYS A 160 -6.01 21.65 -19.66
C LYS A 160 -4.59 21.19 -19.37
N PHE A 161 -4.40 19.89 -19.16
CA PHE A 161 -3.10 19.31 -18.89
C PHE A 161 -2.15 19.46 -20.08
N THR A 162 -2.64 19.22 -21.30
CA THR A 162 -1.88 19.39 -22.54
C THR A 162 -1.45 20.83 -22.73
N SER A 163 -2.33 21.78 -22.42
CA SER A 163 -2.01 23.22 -22.48
C SER A 163 -0.91 23.59 -21.48
N ALA A 164 -1.02 23.14 -20.23
CA ALA A 164 -0.01 23.37 -19.19
C ALA A 164 1.33 22.68 -19.51
N TRP A 165 1.30 21.48 -20.10
CA TRP A 165 2.51 20.76 -20.49
C TRP A 165 3.32 21.50 -21.55
N ASN A 166 2.65 22.20 -22.47
CA ASN A 166 3.29 22.88 -23.60
C ASN A 166 3.56 24.37 -23.36
N GLU A 167 3.23 24.92 -22.18
CA GLU A 167 3.36 26.35 -21.87
C GLU A 167 4.79 26.88 -22.05
N ASP A 168 5.80 26.06 -21.75
CA ASP A 168 7.22 26.41 -21.89
C ASP A 168 7.80 26.11 -23.29
N GLY A 169 6.97 25.67 -24.24
CA GLY A 169 7.36 25.28 -25.60
C GLY A 169 8.14 23.96 -25.71
N LYS A 170 8.30 23.19 -24.63
CA LYS A 170 9.05 21.93 -24.62
C LYS A 170 8.11 20.73 -24.61
N SER A 171 8.19 19.89 -25.64
CA SER A 171 7.38 18.66 -25.76
C SER A 171 7.78 17.56 -24.77
N GLN A 172 9.03 17.55 -24.31
CA GLN A 172 9.56 16.61 -23.34
C GLN A 172 9.82 17.28 -21.98
N LYS A 173 9.56 16.54 -20.91
CA LYS A 173 9.78 16.96 -19.52
C LYS A 173 10.59 15.92 -18.77
N THR A 174 11.45 16.38 -17.86
CA THR A 174 12.08 15.53 -16.86
C THR A 174 11.11 15.33 -15.70
N VAL A 175 10.53 14.14 -15.59
CA VAL A 175 9.68 13.76 -14.48
C VAL A 175 10.56 13.20 -13.37
N THR A 176 10.44 13.77 -12.17
CA THR A 176 11.26 13.42 -11.00
C THR A 176 10.43 12.71 -9.95
N TYR A 177 10.93 11.60 -9.43
CA TYR A 177 10.28 10.80 -8.40
C TYR A 177 11.18 10.71 -7.16
N PRO A 178 10.74 11.15 -5.98
CA PRO A 178 11.47 10.89 -4.75
C PRO A 178 11.35 9.40 -4.39
N ILE A 179 12.48 8.79 -4.02
CA ILE A 179 12.55 7.43 -3.50
C ILE A 179 13.15 7.48 -2.11
N TYR A 180 12.49 6.82 -1.17
CA TYR A 180 12.95 6.70 0.20
C TYR A 180 13.38 5.26 0.46
N LEU A 181 14.65 5.05 0.80
CA LEU A 181 15.24 3.74 1.04
C LEU A 181 15.71 3.61 2.50
N ARG A 182 15.31 2.54 3.19
CA ARG A 182 15.97 2.11 4.43
C ARG A 182 16.95 1.00 4.10
N ILE A 183 18.19 1.12 4.57
CA ILE A 183 19.26 0.14 4.35
C ILE A 183 20.06 -0.01 5.64
N GLY A 184 20.44 -1.24 5.96
CA GLY A 184 21.20 -1.55 7.15
C GLY A 184 21.91 -2.90 7.01
N LYS A 185 22.88 -3.12 7.89
CA LYS A 185 23.67 -4.35 7.96
C LYS A 185 23.02 -5.34 8.91
N VAL A 186 23.12 -6.62 8.56
CA VAL A 186 22.82 -7.70 9.50
C VAL A 186 23.93 -7.70 10.55
N GLY A 187 23.58 -7.43 11.82
CA GLY A 187 24.54 -7.53 12.92
C GLY A 187 25.11 -8.95 13.01
N ASN A 188 26.31 -9.10 13.58
CA ASN A 188 26.92 -10.41 13.76
C ASN A 188 25.99 -11.29 14.63
N LEU A 189 25.33 -12.26 14.01
CA LEU A 189 24.67 -13.36 14.71
C LEU A 189 25.81 -14.21 15.31
N TYR A 190 26.00 -14.10 16.62
CA TYR A 190 26.88 -14.99 17.38
C TYR A 190 26.42 -16.44 17.25
#